data_AF-A0A5F5PQY4-F1
#
_entry.id   AF-A0A5F5PQY4-F1
#
_cell.length_a   1.000
_cell.length_b   1.000
_cell.length_c   1.000
_cell.angle_alpha   90.00
_cell.angle_beta   90.00
_cell.angle_gamma   90.00
#
_symmetry.space_group_name_H-M   'P 1'
#
loop_
_entity.id
_entity.type
_entity.pdbx_description
1 polymer ?
#
loop_
_entity_poly.entity_id
_entity_poly.type
_entity_poly.pdbx_seq_one_letter_code
_entity_poly.pdbx_strand_id
1 'polypeptide(L)'
;MRKNRSSTIQQFIKAPDQKENNKNTELSPEDLELGKLSDNEFRAALIKKLNEVERKIEKQAEFWSYFTKEIEIIKKNQTELLEMKNTMDQIKQNTDSLNARVDNIEEQISIIEDRQAEWLQTEEERELRIKTNEENLQEIMDSMRSKNIRIIGIPENMEKRNGEEGVLNEIMEEHFPNVGINGEMCVEEGFRSPRFLNVKRPTSRHIIVKLANRNDKERILREVRKKKRTTYKGAPIRLSAHFPTETIQARREWSDIFKALKDKNLQPRILYPARISFTYEGEIKSFPDKQKLREFVTKSPPLQEILKKALILEKRKKGERGHNPQTRETDG
;
A
#
# COMPACT_ATOMS: atom_id res chain seq x y z
N MET A 1 -48.53 19.16 3.15
CA MET A 1 -49.60 20.08 3.57
C MET A 1 -50.42 20.50 2.35
N ARG A 2 -51.54 19.81 2.07
CA ARG A 2 -52.48 20.14 0.98
C ARG A 2 -53.90 19.83 1.46
N LYS A 3 -54.44 20.67 2.34
CA LYS A 3 -55.86 20.68 2.69
C LYS A 3 -56.22 22.15 2.91
N ASN A 4 -57.22 22.65 2.17
CA ASN A 4 -58.04 23.85 2.43
C ASN A 4 -58.41 24.72 1.21
N ARG A 5 -57.99 24.40 -0.03
CA ARG A 5 -58.51 25.13 -1.23
C ARG A 5 -59.78 24.53 -1.85
N SER A 6 -60.14 23.31 -1.46
CA SER A 6 -61.28 22.57 -2.05
C SER A 6 -62.66 23.04 -1.55
N SER A 7 -62.77 23.69 -0.39
CA SER A 7 -64.08 24.03 0.19
C SER A 7 -64.69 25.30 -0.41
N THR A 8 -63.88 26.26 -0.85
CA THR A 8 -64.36 27.51 -1.45
C THR A 8 -64.89 27.28 -2.87
N ILE A 9 -64.24 26.42 -3.65
CA ILE A 9 -64.67 26.08 -5.01
C ILE A 9 -66.01 25.30 -4.97
N GLN A 10 -66.22 24.42 -3.99
CA GLN A 10 -67.49 23.69 -3.83
C GLN A 10 -68.71 24.57 -3.55
N GLN A 11 -68.53 25.79 -3.02
CA GLN A 11 -69.63 26.73 -2.80
C GLN A 11 -70.16 27.36 -4.09
N PHE A 12 -69.37 27.33 -5.18
CA PHE A 12 -69.71 27.92 -6.47
C PHE A 12 -69.89 26.90 -7.62
N ILE A 13 -69.70 25.59 -7.38
CA ILE A 13 -69.89 24.50 -8.38
C ILE A 13 -71.40 24.14 -8.61
N LYS A 14 -72.37 24.83 -8.01
CA LYS A 14 -73.76 24.70 -8.51
C LYS A 14 -73.84 25.43 -9.86
N ALA A 15 -73.62 24.66 -10.93
CA ALA A 15 -73.88 25.08 -12.30
C ALA A 15 -75.27 25.72 -12.40
N PRO A 16 -75.44 26.84 -13.10
CA PRO A 16 -76.77 27.21 -13.57
C PRO A 16 -77.19 26.12 -14.57
N ASP A 17 -78.28 25.42 -14.28
CA ASP A 17 -78.90 24.46 -15.20
C ASP A 17 -79.00 25.10 -16.59
N GLN A 18 -78.21 24.62 -17.56
CA GLN A 18 -78.51 24.86 -18.96
C GLN A 18 -79.72 24.01 -19.33
N LYS A 19 -80.91 24.51 -19.01
CA LYS A 19 -82.10 24.17 -19.77
C LYS A 19 -82.02 24.96 -21.07
N GLU A 20 -81.92 24.24 -22.18
CA GLU A 20 -82.27 24.74 -23.51
C GLU A 20 -83.61 25.48 -23.42
N ASN A 21 -83.57 26.82 -23.39
CA ASN A 21 -84.76 27.65 -23.52
C ASN A 21 -84.94 27.98 -24.99
N ASN A 22 -85.43 27.00 -25.74
CA ASN A 22 -86.31 27.27 -26.86
C ASN A 22 -87.75 27.15 -26.35
N LYS A 23 -88.14 28.08 -25.46
CA LYS A 23 -89.53 28.22 -25.00
C LYS A 23 -89.85 29.70 -24.84
N ASN A 24 -90.86 30.09 -25.59
CA ASN A 24 -91.49 31.40 -25.59
C ASN A 24 -91.70 31.91 -24.16
N THR A 25 -91.45 33.21 -23.97
CA THR A 25 -91.70 33.97 -22.75
C THR A 25 -93.16 33.80 -22.29
N GLU A 26 -93.40 32.90 -21.34
CA GLU A 26 -94.62 32.90 -20.52
C GLU A 26 -94.37 33.77 -19.29
N LEU A 27 -95.13 34.86 -19.17
CA LEU A 27 -95.14 35.72 -17.98
C LEU A 27 -95.62 34.94 -16.75
N SER A 28 -94.98 35.19 -15.60
CA SER A 28 -95.31 34.56 -14.32
C SER A 28 -96.60 35.15 -13.73
N PRO A 29 -97.40 34.40 -12.94
CA PRO A 29 -98.65 34.89 -12.34
C PRO A 29 -98.49 36.14 -11.43
N GLU A 30 -97.27 36.45 -10.99
CA GLU A 30 -96.94 37.65 -10.20
C GLU A 30 -96.90 38.94 -11.03
N ASP A 31 -96.82 38.85 -12.36
CA ASP A 31 -96.79 40.02 -13.25
C ASP A 31 -98.19 40.64 -13.46
N LEU A 32 -99.26 39.94 -13.02
CA LEU A 32 -100.66 40.35 -13.19
C LEU A 32 -101.23 41.25 -12.06
N GLU A 33 -100.51 41.49 -10.96
CA GLU A 33 -100.96 42.38 -9.87
C GLU A 33 -100.43 43.82 -9.93
N LEU A 34 -99.69 44.19 -10.98
CA LEU A 34 -99.20 45.57 -11.17
C LEU A 34 -100.29 46.57 -11.58
N GLY A 35 -101.44 46.08 -12.07
CA GLY A 35 -102.53 46.91 -12.62
C GLY A 35 -103.53 47.49 -11.61
N LYS A 36 -103.39 47.22 -10.30
CA LYS A 36 -104.34 47.65 -9.25
C LYS A 36 -103.74 48.49 -8.12
N LEU A 37 -102.44 48.83 -8.19
CA LEU A 37 -101.70 49.54 -7.14
C LEU A 37 -101.80 51.07 -7.31
N SER A 38 -101.71 51.83 -6.21
CA SER A 38 -101.59 53.30 -6.30
C SER A 38 -100.23 53.71 -6.88
N ASP A 39 -100.14 54.91 -7.47
CA ASP A 39 -98.95 55.39 -8.20
C ASP A 39 -97.65 55.34 -7.35
N ASN A 40 -97.77 55.56 -6.03
CA ASN A 40 -96.66 55.46 -5.08
C ASN A 40 -96.25 54.00 -4.78
N GLU A 41 -97.21 53.07 -4.72
CA GLU A 41 -96.95 51.64 -4.50
C GLU A 41 -96.34 50.99 -5.76
N PHE A 42 -96.78 51.39 -6.94
CA PHE A 42 -96.20 50.97 -8.23
C PHE A 42 -94.74 51.44 -8.37
N ARG A 43 -94.45 52.71 -8.05
CA ARG A 43 -93.08 53.25 -8.03
C ARG A 43 -92.18 52.50 -7.04
N ALA A 44 -92.68 52.18 -5.85
CA ALA A 44 -91.94 51.42 -4.85
C ALA A 44 -91.64 49.97 -5.31
N ALA A 45 -92.60 49.31 -5.98
CA ALA A 45 -92.42 47.97 -6.54
C ALA A 45 -91.36 47.93 -7.66
N LEU A 46 -91.34 48.93 -8.54
CA LEU A 46 -90.32 49.08 -9.59
C LEU A 46 -88.91 49.26 -9.00
N ILE A 47 -88.75 50.13 -8.00
CA ILE A 47 -87.46 50.34 -7.32
C ILE A 47 -86.98 49.04 -6.68
N LYS A 48 -87.88 48.26 -6.07
CA LYS A 48 -87.53 46.96 -5.46
C LYS A 48 -87.04 45.95 -6.49
N LYS A 49 -87.70 45.85 -7.66
CA LYS A 49 -87.27 44.97 -8.77
C LYS A 49 -85.94 45.44 -9.39
N LEU A 50 -85.74 46.74 -9.56
CA LEU A 50 -84.48 47.34 -10.03
C LEU A 50 -83.31 47.01 -9.10
N ASN A 51 -83.48 47.23 -7.79
CA ASN A 51 -82.47 46.88 -6.77
C ASN A 51 -82.20 45.37 -6.69
N GLU A 52 -83.16 44.53 -7.09
CA GLU A 52 -82.97 43.08 -7.16
C GLU A 52 -82.19 42.65 -8.41
N VAL A 53 -82.39 43.34 -9.55
CA VAL A 53 -81.58 43.17 -10.76
C VAL A 53 -80.15 43.65 -10.53
N GLU A 54 -79.97 44.82 -9.92
CA GLU A 54 -78.66 45.39 -9.59
C GLU A 54 -77.85 44.44 -8.70
N ARG A 55 -78.44 43.92 -7.62
CA ARG A 55 -77.81 42.90 -6.77
C ARG A 55 -77.46 41.60 -7.49
N LYS A 56 -78.23 41.20 -8.51
CA LYS A 56 -77.91 40.02 -9.33
C LYS A 56 -76.70 40.30 -10.22
N ILE A 57 -76.65 41.48 -10.84
CA ILE A 57 -75.53 41.92 -11.68
C ILE A 57 -74.24 42.02 -10.86
N GLU A 58 -74.28 42.61 -9.66
CA GLU A 58 -73.12 42.72 -8.76
C GLU A 58 -72.57 41.34 -8.38
N LYS A 59 -73.43 40.40 -7.95
CA LYS A 59 -73.01 39.02 -7.67
C LYS A 59 -72.41 38.32 -8.88
N GLN A 60 -72.96 38.58 -10.06
CA GLN A 60 -72.43 38.03 -11.30
C GLN A 60 -71.05 38.63 -11.63
N ALA A 61 -70.86 39.92 -11.41
CA ALA A 61 -69.58 40.61 -11.59
C ALA A 61 -68.51 40.11 -10.61
N GLU A 62 -68.85 39.89 -9.34
CA GLU A 62 -67.96 39.28 -8.36
C GLU A 62 -67.53 37.86 -8.76
N PHE A 63 -68.47 37.06 -9.26
CA PHE A 63 -68.19 35.73 -9.80
C PHE A 63 -67.23 35.79 -11.00
N TRP A 64 -67.50 36.64 -11.98
CA TRP A 64 -66.61 36.82 -13.14
C TRP A 64 -65.22 37.31 -12.73
N SER A 65 -65.11 38.20 -11.72
CA SER A 65 -63.83 38.65 -11.16
C SER A 65 -63.02 37.49 -10.59
N TYR A 66 -63.66 36.59 -9.83
CA TYR A 66 -63.01 35.39 -9.29
C TYR A 66 -62.52 34.45 -10.41
N PHE A 67 -63.37 34.16 -11.40
CA PHE A 67 -63.00 33.31 -12.54
C PHE A 67 -61.83 33.87 -13.34
N THR A 68 -61.79 35.19 -13.52
CA THR A 68 -60.70 35.85 -14.26
C THR A 68 -59.36 35.67 -13.54
N LYS A 69 -59.33 35.81 -12.21
CA LYS A 69 -58.13 35.57 -11.39
C LYS A 69 -57.65 34.13 -11.44
N GLU A 70 -58.57 33.16 -11.38
CA GLU A 70 -58.22 31.74 -11.50
C GLU A 70 -57.66 31.38 -12.88
N ILE A 71 -58.22 31.94 -13.96
CA ILE A 71 -57.69 31.75 -15.32
C ILE A 71 -56.26 32.31 -15.42
N GLU A 72 -56.00 33.45 -14.81
CA GLU A 72 -54.67 34.08 -14.82
C GLU A 72 -53.63 33.23 -14.07
N ILE A 73 -54.01 32.66 -12.92
CA ILE A 73 -53.19 31.70 -12.17
C ILE A 73 -52.90 30.45 -13.01
N ILE A 74 -53.93 29.90 -13.69
CA ILE A 74 -53.76 28.71 -14.55
C ILE A 74 -52.78 29.01 -15.68
N LYS A 75 -52.88 30.16 -16.34
CA LYS A 75 -51.96 30.57 -17.42
C LYS A 75 -50.53 30.66 -16.91
N LYS A 76 -50.30 31.26 -15.74
CA LYS A 76 -48.97 31.34 -15.12
C LYS A 76 -48.41 29.95 -14.79
N ASN A 77 -49.23 29.05 -14.24
CA ASN A 77 -48.79 27.68 -13.97
C ASN A 77 -48.46 26.92 -15.26
N GLN A 78 -49.17 27.18 -16.37
CA GLN A 78 -48.86 26.58 -17.66
C GLN A 78 -47.50 27.02 -18.21
N THR A 79 -47.14 28.30 -18.06
CA THR A 79 -45.82 28.79 -18.49
C THR A 79 -44.69 28.19 -17.65
N GLU A 80 -44.85 28.14 -16.33
CA GLU A 80 -43.88 27.52 -15.42
C GLU A 80 -43.70 26.01 -15.74
N LEU A 81 -44.80 25.30 -16.02
CA LEU A 81 -44.73 23.88 -16.42
C LEU A 81 -43.98 23.67 -17.75
N LEU A 82 -44.08 24.60 -18.70
CA LEU A 82 -43.36 24.53 -19.97
C LEU A 82 -41.84 24.73 -19.76
N GLU A 83 -41.45 25.70 -18.94
CA GLU A 83 -40.05 25.92 -18.57
C GLU A 83 -39.48 24.69 -17.84
N MET A 84 -40.22 24.15 -16.87
CA MET A 84 -39.84 22.92 -16.18
C MET A 84 -39.64 21.77 -17.17
N LYS A 85 -40.53 21.59 -18.15
CA LYS A 85 -40.38 20.55 -19.18
C LYS A 85 -39.09 20.72 -19.97
N ASN A 86 -38.77 21.93 -20.41
CA ASN A 86 -37.53 22.20 -21.14
C ASN A 86 -36.29 21.88 -20.28
N THR A 87 -36.29 22.26 -19.00
CA THR A 87 -35.18 21.91 -18.09
C THR A 87 -35.08 20.41 -17.86
N MET A 88 -36.20 19.69 -17.80
CA MET A 88 -36.24 18.23 -17.67
C MET A 88 -35.62 17.54 -18.89
N ASP A 89 -35.91 18.04 -20.09
CA ASP A 89 -35.34 17.51 -21.34
C ASP A 89 -33.81 17.74 -21.40
N GLN A 90 -33.32 18.90 -20.94
CA GLN A 90 -31.88 19.16 -20.82
C GLN A 90 -31.21 18.24 -19.80
N ILE A 91 -31.83 18.02 -18.63
CA ILE A 91 -31.34 17.09 -17.61
C ILE A 91 -31.25 15.68 -18.17
N LYS A 92 -32.26 15.25 -18.93
CA LYS A 92 -32.28 13.92 -19.56
C LYS A 92 -31.12 13.74 -20.53
N GLN A 93 -30.91 14.70 -21.44
CA GLN A 93 -29.79 14.65 -22.39
C GLN A 93 -28.42 14.60 -21.70
N ASN A 94 -28.25 15.41 -20.64
CA ASN A 94 -27.03 15.38 -19.84
C ASN A 94 -26.84 14.04 -19.13
N THR A 95 -27.92 13.43 -18.63
CA THR A 95 -27.89 12.11 -17.97
C THR A 95 -27.50 11.02 -18.96
N ASP A 96 -28.07 11.03 -20.17
CA ASP A 96 -27.74 10.08 -21.23
C ASP A 96 -26.26 10.21 -21.65
N SER A 97 -25.77 11.45 -21.77
CA SER A 97 -24.36 11.72 -22.05
C SER A 97 -23.42 11.24 -20.92
N LEU A 98 -23.82 11.40 -19.66
CA LEU A 98 -23.06 10.91 -18.51
C LEU A 98 -23.02 9.38 -18.48
N ASN A 99 -24.13 8.71 -18.76
CA ASN A 99 -24.17 7.24 -18.81
C ASN A 99 -23.21 6.68 -19.86
N ALA A 100 -23.22 7.23 -21.08
CA ALA A 100 -22.27 6.81 -22.12
C ALA A 100 -20.79 7.01 -21.72
N ARG A 101 -20.50 8.07 -20.95
CA ARG A 101 -19.15 8.29 -20.41
C ARG A 101 -18.79 7.28 -19.32
N VAL A 102 -19.74 6.90 -18.47
CA VAL A 102 -19.56 5.88 -17.42
C VAL A 102 -19.28 4.53 -18.07
N ASP A 103 -20.08 4.11 -19.06
CA ASP A 103 -19.89 2.85 -19.78
C ASP A 103 -18.46 2.75 -20.37
N ASN A 104 -17.99 3.83 -21.01
CA ASN A 104 -16.62 3.88 -21.54
C ASN A 104 -15.55 3.82 -20.44
N ILE A 105 -15.78 4.44 -19.28
CA ILE A 105 -14.84 4.36 -18.15
C ILE A 105 -14.82 2.95 -17.56
N GLU A 106 -15.96 2.28 -17.44
CA GLU A 106 -16.05 0.90 -16.94
C GLU A 106 -15.27 -0.07 -17.85
N GLU A 107 -15.39 0.08 -19.17
CA GLU A 107 -14.60 -0.72 -20.11
C GLU A 107 -13.09 -0.43 -19.98
N GLN A 108 -12.69 0.84 -19.84
CA GLN A 108 -11.29 1.18 -19.61
C GLN A 108 -10.75 0.65 -18.27
N ILE A 109 -11.56 0.66 -17.21
CA ILE A 109 -11.19 0.09 -15.91
C ILE A 109 -10.96 -1.41 -16.07
N SER A 110 -11.86 -2.14 -16.75
CA SER A 110 -11.70 -3.58 -17.02
C SER A 110 -10.38 -3.88 -17.73
N ILE A 111 -10.05 -3.14 -18.80
CA ILE A 111 -8.78 -3.29 -19.54
C ILE A 111 -7.56 -3.01 -18.64
N ILE A 112 -7.65 -2.02 -17.75
CA ILE A 112 -6.57 -1.69 -16.82
C ILE A 112 -6.40 -2.79 -15.77
N GLU A 113 -7.50 -3.33 -15.23
CA GLU A 113 -7.48 -4.42 -14.24
C GLU A 113 -6.83 -5.68 -14.83
N ASP A 114 -7.18 -6.05 -16.05
CA ASP A 114 -6.56 -7.18 -16.76
C ASP A 114 -5.05 -6.97 -16.94
N ARG A 115 -4.64 -5.78 -17.40
CA ARG A 115 -3.21 -5.43 -17.55
C ARG A 115 -2.47 -5.40 -16.23
N GLN A 116 -3.12 -4.99 -15.15
CA GLN A 116 -2.53 -5.00 -13.81
C GLN A 116 -2.28 -6.42 -13.32
N ALA A 117 -3.22 -7.35 -13.58
CA ALA A 117 -3.05 -8.75 -13.25
C ALA A 117 -1.88 -9.39 -14.01
N GLU A 118 -1.77 -9.13 -15.32
CA GLU A 118 -0.62 -9.56 -16.13
C GLU A 118 0.69 -8.96 -15.60
N TRP A 119 0.71 -7.65 -15.31
CA TRP A 119 1.88 -6.98 -14.78
C TRP A 119 2.34 -7.58 -13.45
N LEU A 120 1.41 -7.86 -12.54
CA LEU A 120 1.72 -8.46 -11.24
C LEU A 120 2.36 -9.83 -11.39
N GLN A 121 1.82 -10.69 -12.27
CA GLN A 121 2.42 -12.00 -12.56
C GLN A 121 3.85 -11.86 -13.10
N THR A 122 4.07 -10.95 -14.06
CA THR A 122 5.42 -10.73 -14.60
C THR A 122 6.40 -10.19 -13.56
N GLU A 123 5.92 -9.42 -12.59
CA GLU A 123 6.75 -8.89 -11.51
C GLU A 123 7.12 -9.98 -10.51
N GLU A 124 6.18 -10.86 -10.14
CA GLU A 124 6.47 -12.04 -9.32
C GLU A 124 7.50 -12.97 -9.98
N GLU A 125 7.38 -13.21 -11.29
CA GLU A 125 8.36 -13.99 -12.05
C GLU A 125 9.74 -13.32 -12.08
N ARG A 126 9.79 -12.01 -12.24
CA ARG A 126 11.05 -11.24 -12.20
C ARG A 126 11.69 -11.30 -10.83
N GLU A 127 10.91 -11.14 -9.76
CA GLU A 127 11.41 -11.23 -8.39
C GLU A 127 11.99 -12.61 -8.11
N LEU A 128 11.30 -13.68 -8.53
CA LEU A 128 11.80 -15.04 -8.39
C LEU A 128 13.11 -15.26 -9.15
N ARG A 129 13.22 -14.72 -10.36
CA ARG A 129 14.44 -14.77 -11.18
C ARG A 129 15.59 -13.98 -10.55
N ILE A 130 15.34 -12.79 -10.03
CA ILE A 130 16.34 -11.96 -9.34
C ILE A 130 16.85 -12.70 -8.11
N LYS A 131 15.95 -13.22 -7.28
CA LYS A 131 16.32 -13.99 -6.08
C LYS A 131 17.19 -15.21 -6.43
N THR A 132 16.80 -15.97 -7.45
CA THR A 132 17.58 -17.12 -7.92
C THR A 132 18.97 -16.68 -8.42
N ASN A 133 19.05 -15.57 -9.14
CA ASN A 133 20.32 -15.02 -9.61
C ASN A 133 21.21 -14.52 -8.47
N GLU A 134 20.64 -13.90 -7.44
CA GLU A 134 21.38 -13.48 -6.24
C GLU A 134 21.98 -14.69 -5.50
N GLU A 135 21.18 -15.76 -5.31
CA GLU A 135 21.65 -17.01 -4.71
C GLU A 135 22.77 -17.66 -5.55
N ASN A 136 22.62 -17.70 -6.88
CA ASN A 136 23.65 -18.22 -7.80
C ASN A 136 24.94 -17.38 -7.74
N LEU A 137 24.84 -16.05 -7.75
CA LEU A 137 25.99 -15.16 -7.65
C LEU A 137 26.69 -15.31 -6.30
N GLN A 138 25.93 -15.48 -5.22
CA GLN A 138 26.48 -15.75 -3.90
C GLN A 138 27.28 -17.06 -3.91
N GLU A 139 26.74 -18.14 -4.47
CA GLU A 139 27.42 -19.43 -4.55
C GLU A 139 28.72 -19.36 -5.38
N ILE A 140 28.68 -18.68 -6.54
CA ILE A 140 29.86 -18.47 -7.38
C ILE A 140 30.93 -17.68 -6.61
N MET A 141 30.56 -16.56 -5.99
CA MET A 141 31.49 -15.73 -5.24
C MET A 141 32.09 -16.45 -4.03
N ASP A 142 31.25 -17.21 -3.31
CA ASP A 142 31.69 -18.06 -2.22
C ASP A 142 32.70 -19.10 -2.75
N SER A 143 32.35 -19.83 -3.81
CA SER A 143 33.24 -20.82 -4.45
C SER A 143 34.59 -20.22 -4.85
N MET A 144 34.58 -19.07 -5.52
CA MET A 144 35.80 -18.36 -5.93
C MET A 144 36.68 -17.94 -4.74
N ARG A 145 36.07 -17.53 -3.63
CA ARG A 145 36.80 -17.09 -2.41
C ARG A 145 37.03 -18.21 -1.40
N SER A 146 36.55 -19.42 -1.70
CA SER A 146 36.58 -20.56 -0.80
C SER A 146 38.01 -20.94 -0.40
N LYS A 147 39.00 -20.67 -1.24
CA LYS A 147 40.43 -20.91 -1.00
C LYS A 147 41.21 -19.69 -0.49
N ASN A 148 40.56 -18.54 -0.34
CA ASN A 148 41.25 -17.28 -0.05
C ASN A 148 41.36 -17.00 1.46
N ILE A 149 42.55 -16.59 1.91
CA ILE A 149 42.84 -16.07 3.24
C ILE A 149 43.03 -14.56 3.18
N ARG A 150 42.51 -13.86 4.18
CA ARG A 150 42.68 -12.41 4.37
C ARG A 150 43.60 -12.17 5.57
N ILE A 151 44.72 -11.51 5.33
CA ILE A 151 45.71 -11.09 6.32
C ILE A 151 45.55 -9.59 6.57
N ILE A 152 45.46 -9.21 7.85
CA ILE A 152 45.22 -7.84 8.31
C ILE A 152 46.36 -7.43 9.23
N GLY A 153 46.85 -6.20 9.07
CA GLY A 153 47.87 -5.60 9.95
C GLY A 153 49.30 -5.66 9.40
N ILE A 154 49.49 -6.09 8.15
CA ILE A 154 50.81 -6.03 7.50
C ILE A 154 51.07 -4.60 7.01
N PRO A 155 52.13 -3.91 7.44
CA PRO A 155 52.47 -2.58 6.93
C PRO A 155 52.71 -2.60 5.43
N GLU A 156 52.40 -1.51 4.72
CA GLU A 156 52.68 -1.40 3.28
C GLU A 156 54.21 -1.50 3.03
N ASN A 157 54.61 -2.12 1.93
CA ASN A 157 56.01 -2.30 1.50
C ASN A 157 56.86 -3.31 2.29
N MET A 158 56.27 -4.08 3.21
CA MET A 158 56.99 -5.10 3.98
C MET A 158 57.18 -6.44 3.22
N GLU A 159 56.47 -6.59 2.10
CA GLU A 159 56.42 -7.79 1.26
C GLU A 159 57.47 -7.82 0.15
N LYS A 160 58.20 -6.71 -0.03
CA LYS A 160 59.06 -6.44 -1.20
C LYS A 160 60.11 -7.51 -1.51
N ARG A 161 60.46 -8.37 -0.56
CA ARG A 161 61.49 -9.41 -0.74
C ARG A 161 60.96 -10.67 -1.44
N ASN A 162 59.75 -11.11 -1.10
CA ASN A 162 59.18 -12.40 -1.54
C ASN A 162 57.77 -12.24 -2.16
N GLY A 163 57.33 -11.00 -2.40
CA GLY A 163 55.97 -10.69 -2.83
C GLY A 163 54.93 -10.93 -1.74
N GLU A 164 53.67 -10.60 -2.04
CA GLU A 164 52.53 -10.81 -1.14
C GLU A 164 52.28 -12.30 -0.84
N GLU A 165 52.68 -13.19 -1.76
CA GLU A 165 52.60 -14.65 -1.60
C GLU A 165 53.56 -15.15 -0.51
N GLY A 166 54.79 -14.64 -0.50
CA GLY A 166 55.81 -15.00 0.47
C GLY A 166 55.44 -14.64 1.91
N VAL A 167 54.59 -13.63 2.13
CA VAL A 167 54.14 -13.24 3.46
C VAL A 167 53.45 -14.39 4.19
N LEU A 168 52.61 -15.17 3.50
CA LEU A 168 51.92 -16.28 4.15
C LEU A 168 52.91 -17.38 4.56
N ASN A 169 53.91 -17.67 3.70
CA ASN A 169 54.93 -18.68 3.96
C ASN A 169 55.79 -18.29 5.17
N GLU A 170 56.25 -17.04 5.23
CA GLU A 170 56.98 -16.50 6.39
C GLU A 170 56.17 -16.62 7.69
N ILE A 171 54.87 -16.32 7.65
CA ILE A 171 53.99 -16.48 8.82
C ILE A 171 53.85 -17.95 9.22
N MET A 172 53.75 -18.87 8.25
CA MET A 172 53.65 -20.30 8.55
C MET A 172 54.93 -20.84 9.19
N GLU A 173 56.10 -20.45 8.68
CA GLU A 173 57.39 -20.86 9.24
C GLU A 173 57.56 -20.32 10.67
N GLU A 174 57.25 -19.04 10.91
CA GLU A 174 57.41 -18.41 12.22
C GLU A 174 56.41 -18.96 13.26
N HIS A 175 55.18 -19.29 12.85
CA HIS A 175 54.10 -19.57 13.80
C HIS A 175 53.55 -20.99 13.79
N PHE A 176 53.64 -21.71 12.68
CA PHE A 176 52.91 -22.94 12.41
C PHE A 176 53.76 -23.98 11.63
N PRO A 177 54.97 -24.35 12.11
CA PRO A 177 55.87 -25.24 11.39
C PRO A 177 55.26 -26.62 11.09
N ASN A 178 54.33 -27.07 11.95
CA ASN A 178 53.66 -28.37 11.81
C ASN A 178 52.55 -28.40 10.74
N VAL A 179 52.18 -27.26 10.15
CA VAL A 179 51.10 -27.21 9.14
C VAL A 179 51.59 -27.72 7.77
N GLY A 180 52.88 -27.59 7.45
CA GLY A 180 53.48 -28.00 6.17
C GLY A 180 53.94 -29.47 6.07
N ILE A 181 53.85 -30.26 7.15
CA ILE A 181 54.46 -31.61 7.20
C ILE A 181 53.73 -32.65 6.32
N ASN A 182 52.47 -32.44 5.97
CA ASN A 182 51.64 -33.41 5.23
C ASN A 182 51.44 -33.08 3.73
N GLY A 183 52.27 -32.20 3.16
CA GLY A 183 52.22 -31.78 1.76
C GLY A 183 52.64 -30.32 1.61
N GLU A 184 53.33 -29.99 0.51
CA GLU A 184 53.72 -28.62 0.19
C GLU A 184 52.47 -27.73 0.10
N MET A 185 52.37 -26.74 0.98
CA MET A 185 51.30 -25.75 0.95
C MET A 185 51.57 -24.80 -0.22
N CYS A 186 50.88 -24.98 -1.34
CA CYS A 186 51.03 -24.12 -2.51
C CYS A 186 50.14 -22.87 -2.43
N VAL A 187 50.77 -21.70 -2.52
CA VAL A 187 50.11 -20.41 -2.77
C VAL A 187 49.99 -20.23 -4.29
N GLU A 188 48.79 -19.90 -4.77
CA GLU A 188 48.55 -19.61 -6.20
C GLU A 188 48.77 -18.14 -6.54
N GLU A 189 48.30 -17.24 -5.67
CA GLU A 189 48.33 -15.80 -5.92
C GLU A 189 48.26 -15.03 -4.59
N GLY A 190 48.94 -13.89 -4.51
CA GLY A 190 48.88 -12.96 -3.39
C GLY A 190 48.74 -11.51 -3.89
N PHE A 191 47.82 -10.75 -3.31
CA PHE A 191 47.67 -9.33 -3.67
C PHE A 191 47.09 -8.48 -2.54
N ARG A 192 47.36 -7.18 -2.57
CA ARG A 192 46.72 -6.19 -1.69
C ARG A 192 45.33 -5.80 -2.20
N SER A 193 44.37 -5.74 -1.27
CA SER A 193 42.99 -5.30 -1.53
C SER A 193 42.61 -4.11 -0.64
N PRO A 194 42.10 -3.01 -1.21
CA PRO A 194 41.89 -2.74 -2.64
C PRO A 194 43.20 -2.58 -3.45
N ARG A 195 43.15 -2.75 -4.79
CA ARG A 195 44.34 -2.67 -5.65
C ARG A 195 45.05 -1.30 -5.55
N PHE A 196 44.28 -0.23 -5.39
CA PHE A 196 44.81 1.13 -5.25
C PHE A 196 44.94 1.53 -3.78
N LEU A 197 46.04 2.22 -3.46
CA LEU A 197 46.23 2.80 -2.14
C LEU A 197 45.32 4.02 -1.98
N ASN A 198 44.54 4.04 -0.88
CA ASN A 198 43.75 5.21 -0.52
C ASN A 198 44.50 6.03 0.54
N VAL A 199 45.08 7.16 0.12
CA VAL A 199 45.88 8.05 0.99
C VAL A 199 45.09 8.57 2.19
N LYS A 200 43.75 8.64 2.10
CA LYS A 200 42.89 9.09 3.21
C LYS A 200 42.72 8.05 4.32
N ARG A 201 43.17 6.81 4.11
CA ARG A 201 43.07 5.73 5.12
C ARG A 201 44.46 5.48 5.72
N PRO A 202 44.66 5.74 7.03
CA PRO A 202 45.95 5.51 7.67
C PRO A 202 46.24 4.00 7.90
N THR A 203 45.23 3.15 7.79
CA THR A 203 45.36 1.70 7.94
C THR A 203 45.93 1.05 6.68
N SER A 204 46.90 0.17 6.83
CA SER A 204 47.44 -0.64 5.73
C SER A 204 46.34 -1.50 5.08
N ARG A 205 46.44 -1.70 3.76
CA ARG A 205 45.48 -2.53 3.01
C ARG A 205 45.56 -3.98 3.47
N HIS A 206 44.56 -4.78 3.15
CA HIS A 206 44.60 -6.18 3.55
C HIS A 206 45.28 -6.99 2.45
N ILE A 207 46.02 -8.03 2.80
CA ILE A 207 46.55 -8.98 1.81
C ILE A 207 45.53 -10.10 1.64
N ILE A 208 45.19 -10.43 0.41
CA ILE A 208 44.43 -11.62 0.04
C ILE A 208 45.41 -12.61 -0.55
N VAL A 209 45.44 -13.81 0.00
CA VAL A 209 46.25 -14.92 -0.50
C VAL A 209 45.32 -16.04 -0.93
N LYS A 210 45.46 -16.48 -2.18
CA LYS A 210 44.74 -17.61 -2.77
C LYS A 210 45.59 -18.86 -2.67
N LEU A 211 45.04 -19.89 -2.04
CA LEU A 211 45.70 -21.18 -1.89
C LEU A 211 45.25 -22.16 -2.97
N ALA A 212 46.08 -23.16 -3.27
CA ALA A 212 45.74 -24.23 -4.20
C ALA A 212 44.56 -25.08 -3.70
N ASN A 213 44.53 -25.37 -2.40
CA ASN A 213 43.51 -26.21 -1.79
C ASN A 213 42.72 -25.49 -0.70
N ARG A 214 41.41 -25.72 -0.69
CA ARG A 214 40.53 -25.26 0.40
C ARG A 214 40.87 -25.91 1.75
N ASN A 215 41.34 -27.17 1.72
CA ASN A 215 41.70 -27.89 2.93
C ASN A 215 42.85 -27.21 3.67
N ASP A 216 43.84 -26.69 2.95
CA ASP A 216 44.97 -25.98 3.56
C ASP A 216 44.51 -24.68 4.22
N LYS A 217 43.61 -23.93 3.58
CA LYS A 217 42.95 -22.77 4.22
C LYS A 217 42.30 -23.15 5.55
N GLU A 218 41.53 -24.24 5.58
CA GLU A 218 40.80 -24.66 6.78
C GLU A 218 41.76 -25.13 7.89
N ARG A 219 42.86 -25.80 7.54
CA ARG A 219 43.93 -26.20 8.47
C ARG A 219 44.63 -24.99 9.08
N ILE A 220 45.06 -24.04 8.26
CA ILE A 220 45.70 -22.80 8.70
C ILE A 220 44.79 -22.03 9.67
N LEU A 221 43.54 -21.79 9.27
CA LEU A 221 42.59 -21.04 10.10
C LEU A 221 42.23 -21.80 11.39
N ARG A 222 42.39 -23.13 11.45
CA ARG A 222 42.20 -23.91 12.67
C ARG A 222 43.36 -23.67 13.65
N GLU A 223 44.59 -23.72 13.18
CA GLU A 223 45.78 -23.48 14.02
C GLU A 223 45.86 -22.02 14.49
N VAL A 224 45.53 -21.06 13.62
CA VAL A 224 45.42 -19.64 14.01
C VAL A 224 44.44 -19.44 15.17
N ARG A 225 43.26 -20.09 15.12
CA ARG A 225 42.26 -19.99 16.20
C ARG A 225 42.74 -20.61 17.52
N LYS A 226 43.58 -21.66 17.48
CA LYS A 226 44.17 -22.27 18.68
C LYS A 226 45.21 -21.36 19.33
N LYS A 227 46.11 -20.77 18.53
CA LYS A 227 47.23 -19.95 19.01
C LYS A 227 46.80 -18.57 19.54
N LYS A 228 45.63 -18.06 19.13
CA LYS A 228 45.00 -16.77 19.52
C LYS A 228 45.79 -15.49 19.21
N ARG A 229 47.13 -15.49 19.28
CA ARG A 229 48.00 -14.36 18.92
C ARG A 229 48.98 -14.79 17.82
N THR A 230 48.94 -14.08 16.70
CA THR A 230 49.87 -14.24 15.58
C THR A 230 50.56 -12.91 15.36
N THR A 231 51.87 -12.94 15.14
CA THR A 231 52.68 -11.77 14.80
C THR A 231 53.28 -11.93 13.41
N TYR A 232 53.83 -10.85 12.86
CA TYR A 232 54.69 -10.86 11.69
C TYR A 232 55.74 -9.79 11.92
N LYS A 233 57.03 -10.19 11.97
CA LYS A 233 58.14 -9.27 12.24
C LYS A 233 57.89 -8.40 13.50
N GLY A 234 57.34 -9.01 14.55
CA GLY A 234 57.01 -8.35 15.82
C GLY A 234 55.67 -7.60 15.88
N ALA A 235 55.00 -7.35 14.76
CA ALA A 235 53.70 -6.67 14.73
C ALA A 235 52.52 -7.67 14.85
N PRO A 236 51.46 -7.39 15.62
CA PRO A 236 50.30 -8.26 15.72
C PRO A 236 49.49 -8.26 14.41
N ILE A 237 49.12 -9.46 13.95
CA ILE A 237 48.35 -9.65 12.72
C ILE A 237 47.10 -10.48 12.96
N ARG A 238 46.14 -10.38 12.05
CA ARG A 238 44.93 -11.20 12.06
C ARG A 238 44.74 -11.91 10.72
N LEU A 239 44.68 -13.24 10.79
CA LEU A 239 44.31 -14.09 9.67
C LEU A 239 42.82 -14.46 9.76
N SER A 240 42.11 -14.34 8.66
CA SER A 240 40.67 -14.64 8.56
C SER A 240 40.32 -15.21 7.19
N ALA A 241 39.16 -15.85 7.07
CA ALA A 241 38.65 -16.24 5.76
C ALA A 241 38.18 -15.00 4.99
N HIS A 242 38.43 -14.98 3.67
CA HIS A 242 37.88 -13.96 2.80
C HIS A 242 36.48 -14.39 2.32
N PHE A 243 35.44 -13.70 2.77
CA PHE A 243 34.05 -13.97 2.42
C PHE A 243 33.44 -12.79 1.64
N PRO A 244 32.42 -13.04 0.79
CA PRO A 244 31.48 -12.03 0.31
C PRO A 244 30.78 -11.28 1.44
N THR A 245 30.26 -10.09 1.12
CA THR A 245 29.61 -9.22 2.11
C THR A 245 28.35 -9.89 2.67
N GLU A 246 27.61 -10.54 1.79
CA GLU A 246 26.37 -11.29 2.03
C GLU A 246 26.65 -12.43 3.01
N THR A 247 27.69 -13.22 2.76
CA THR A 247 28.12 -14.32 3.64
C THR A 247 28.65 -13.82 4.99
N ILE A 248 29.35 -12.68 5.03
CA ILE A 248 29.74 -12.04 6.30
C ILE A 248 28.50 -11.60 7.09
N GLN A 249 27.50 -11.04 6.41
CA GLN A 249 26.28 -10.58 7.03
C GLN A 249 25.45 -11.75 7.57
N ALA A 250 25.27 -12.82 6.80
CA ALA A 250 24.63 -14.06 7.23
C ALA A 250 25.36 -14.69 8.43
N ARG A 251 26.69 -14.60 8.50
CA ARG A 251 27.46 -15.03 9.69
C ARG A 251 27.23 -14.14 10.91
N ARG A 252 27.14 -12.82 10.73
CA ARG A 252 26.85 -11.87 11.82
C ARG A 252 25.46 -12.10 12.41
N GLU A 253 24.54 -12.46 11.55
CA GLU A 253 23.19 -12.84 11.92
C GLU A 253 23.13 -14.04 12.88
N TRP A 254 24.14 -14.91 12.87
CA TRP A 254 24.28 -16.00 13.84
C TRP A 254 24.89 -15.57 15.18
N SER A 255 25.38 -14.34 15.34
CA SER A 255 26.20 -13.95 16.51
C SER A 255 25.48 -14.09 17.84
N ASP A 256 24.23 -13.62 17.93
CA ASP A 256 23.43 -13.66 19.15
C ASP A 256 23.09 -15.11 19.54
N ILE A 257 22.76 -15.93 18.54
CA ILE A 257 22.47 -17.37 18.69
C ILE A 257 23.74 -18.12 19.11
N PHE A 258 24.86 -17.83 18.45
CA PHE A 258 26.15 -18.43 18.77
C PHE A 258 26.57 -18.15 20.21
N LYS A 259 26.37 -16.91 20.68
CA LYS A 259 26.62 -16.53 22.07
C LYS A 259 25.75 -17.33 23.04
N ALA A 260 24.43 -17.39 22.80
CA ALA A 260 23.50 -18.16 23.63
C ALA A 260 23.84 -19.66 23.71
N LEU A 261 24.21 -20.28 22.58
CA LEU A 261 24.63 -21.68 22.54
C LEU A 261 25.96 -21.91 23.27
N LYS A 262 26.88 -20.94 23.19
CA LYS A 262 28.18 -21.00 23.87
C LYS A 262 28.02 -20.90 25.38
N ASP A 263 27.11 -20.04 25.85
CA ASP A 263 26.81 -19.87 27.28
C ASP A 263 26.23 -21.15 27.92
N LYS A 264 25.69 -22.07 27.09
CA LYS A 264 25.17 -23.38 27.51
C LYS A 264 26.11 -24.56 27.18
N ASN A 265 27.36 -24.28 26.80
CA ASN A 265 28.37 -25.30 26.49
C ASN A 265 28.02 -26.27 25.35
N LEU A 266 27.14 -25.88 24.41
CA LEU A 266 26.72 -26.71 23.27
C LEU A 266 27.74 -26.76 22.12
N GLN A 267 28.96 -26.30 22.37
CA GLN A 267 30.09 -26.30 21.41
C GLN A 267 29.74 -25.77 20.01
N PRO A 268 29.15 -24.56 19.88
CA PRO A 268 28.73 -24.06 18.59
C PRO A 268 29.91 -23.79 17.65
N ARG A 269 29.70 -24.02 16.36
CA ARG A 269 30.64 -23.75 15.25
C ARG A 269 29.89 -23.10 14.10
N ILE A 270 30.50 -22.10 13.46
CA ILE A 270 29.95 -21.49 12.24
C ILE A 270 30.75 -22.02 11.05
N LEU A 271 30.15 -22.96 10.34
CA LEU A 271 30.72 -23.63 9.18
C LEU A 271 30.57 -22.78 7.91
N TYR A 272 31.28 -23.18 6.87
CA TYR A 272 31.18 -22.58 5.54
C TYR A 272 29.85 -22.94 4.84
N PRO A 273 29.23 -22.02 4.07
CA PRO A 273 29.56 -20.59 3.94
C PRO A 273 29.03 -19.76 5.11
N ALA A 274 27.84 -20.07 5.65
CA ALA A 274 27.25 -19.41 6.82
C ALA A 274 26.28 -20.34 7.59
N ARG A 275 26.69 -21.57 7.87
CA ARG A 275 25.86 -22.56 8.59
C ARG A 275 26.23 -22.60 10.07
N ILE A 276 25.26 -22.70 10.98
CA ILE A 276 25.54 -22.94 12.40
C ILE A 276 25.44 -24.43 12.72
N SER A 277 26.41 -24.96 13.45
CA SER A 277 26.33 -26.31 14.00
C SER A 277 26.64 -26.32 15.48
N PHE A 278 26.02 -27.23 16.22
CA PHE A 278 26.24 -27.40 17.66
C PHE A 278 25.90 -28.83 18.07
N THR A 279 26.46 -29.27 19.19
CA THR A 279 26.17 -30.59 19.75
C THR A 279 24.95 -30.50 20.64
N TYR A 280 23.94 -31.34 20.38
CA TYR A 280 22.72 -31.42 21.15
C TYR A 280 22.29 -32.89 21.27
N GLU A 281 22.02 -33.35 22.50
CA GLU A 281 21.68 -34.75 22.79
C GLU A 281 22.70 -35.77 22.23
N GLY A 282 23.99 -35.41 22.22
CA GLY A 282 25.07 -36.27 21.72
C GLY A 282 25.29 -36.22 20.20
N GLU A 283 24.40 -35.59 19.44
CA GLU A 283 24.52 -35.46 17.99
C GLU A 283 24.92 -34.04 17.55
N ILE A 284 25.68 -33.94 16.46
CA ILE A 284 25.99 -32.65 15.83
C ILE A 284 24.84 -32.28 14.90
N LYS A 285 24.08 -31.25 15.27
CA LYS A 285 23.03 -30.68 14.41
C LYS A 285 23.62 -29.50 13.63
N SER A 286 23.22 -29.34 12.36
CA SER A 286 23.73 -28.30 11.46
C SER A 286 22.58 -27.66 10.67
N PHE A 287 22.50 -26.33 10.72
CA PHE A 287 21.41 -25.56 10.14
C PHE A 287 21.96 -24.55 9.12
N PRO A 288 21.42 -24.52 7.88
CA PRO A 288 21.86 -23.58 6.86
C PRO A 288 21.29 -22.18 7.07
N ASP A 289 20.06 -22.08 7.57
CA ASP A 289 19.34 -20.84 7.77
C ASP A 289 18.63 -20.83 9.13
N LYS A 290 18.17 -19.65 9.53
CA LYS A 290 17.46 -19.44 10.80
C LYS A 290 16.06 -20.03 10.81
N GLN A 291 15.41 -20.19 9.65
CA GLN A 291 14.05 -20.70 9.58
C GLN A 291 14.03 -22.18 9.97
N LYS A 292 14.91 -23.00 9.40
CA LYS A 292 15.08 -24.41 9.77
C LYS A 292 15.50 -24.57 11.23
N LEU A 293 16.32 -23.67 11.76
CA LEU A 293 16.62 -23.66 13.20
C LEU A 293 15.35 -23.39 14.02
N ARG A 294 14.49 -22.43 13.63
CA ARG A 294 13.23 -22.13 14.35
C ARG A 294 12.27 -23.31 14.31
N GLU A 295 12.15 -24.00 13.18
CA GLU A 295 11.33 -25.21 13.05
C GLU A 295 11.81 -26.32 13.99
N PHE A 296 13.14 -26.51 14.11
CA PHE A 296 13.72 -27.48 15.04
C PHE A 296 13.52 -27.07 16.50
N VAL A 297 13.75 -25.81 16.83
CA VAL A 297 13.60 -25.26 18.19
C VAL A 297 12.15 -25.35 18.67
N THR A 298 11.17 -25.20 17.78
CA THR A 298 9.75 -25.36 18.13
C THR A 298 9.41 -26.77 18.60
N LYS A 299 10.16 -27.79 18.14
CA LYS A 299 9.97 -29.19 18.52
C LYS A 299 10.75 -29.58 19.79
N SER A 300 11.63 -28.72 20.29
CA SER A 300 12.49 -29.00 21.45
C SER A 300 12.34 -27.90 22.52
N PRO A 301 11.51 -28.12 23.56
CA PRO A 301 11.31 -27.16 24.64
C PRO A 301 12.60 -26.69 25.35
N PRO A 302 13.60 -27.56 25.64
CA PRO A 302 14.85 -27.13 26.25
C PRO A 302 15.64 -26.14 25.38
N LEU A 303 15.73 -26.38 24.07
CA LEU A 303 16.40 -25.47 23.14
C LEU A 303 15.61 -24.17 22.95
N GLN A 304 14.28 -24.25 23.03
CA GLN A 304 13.43 -23.08 22.95
C GLN A 304 13.71 -22.12 24.10
N GLU A 305 13.88 -22.62 25.33
CA GLU A 305 14.20 -21.79 26.48
C GLU A 305 15.57 -21.11 26.33
N ILE A 306 16.58 -21.87 25.87
CA ILE A 306 17.94 -21.39 25.65
C ILE A 306 17.99 -20.29 24.60
N LEU A 307 17.27 -20.47 23.49
CA LEU A 307 17.31 -19.56 22.34
C LEU A 307 16.20 -18.51 22.34
N LYS A 308 15.30 -18.51 23.34
CA LYS A 308 14.15 -17.60 23.44
C LYS A 308 14.56 -16.14 23.30
N LYS A 309 15.59 -15.70 24.02
CA LYS A 309 16.08 -14.31 23.98
C LYS A 309 16.69 -13.94 22.63
N ALA A 310 17.51 -14.82 22.06
CA ALA A 310 18.17 -14.59 20.78
C ALA A 310 17.18 -14.55 19.60
N LEU A 311 16.14 -15.40 19.63
CA LEU A 311 15.13 -15.46 18.57
C LEU A 311 14.05 -14.36 18.68
N ILE A 312 13.76 -13.85 19.89
CA ILE A 312 12.77 -12.78 20.11
C ILE A 312 13.33 -11.39 19.82
N LEU A 313 14.60 -11.11 20.17
CA LEU A 313 15.23 -9.80 19.96
C LEU A 313 15.20 -9.34 18.49
N GLU A 314 15.11 -10.29 17.56
CA GLU A 314 14.97 -10.01 16.13
C GLU A 314 13.58 -9.54 15.69
N LYS A 315 12.50 -10.03 16.33
CA LYS A 315 11.12 -9.62 15.98
C LYS A 315 10.96 -8.10 16.15
N ARG A 316 11.62 -7.51 17.16
CA ARG A 316 11.64 -6.06 17.38
C ARG A 316 12.45 -5.30 16.32
N LYS A 317 13.63 -5.80 15.93
CA LYS A 317 14.50 -5.19 14.89
C LYS A 317 13.93 -5.23 13.46
N LYS A 318 12.98 -6.12 13.17
CA LYS A 318 12.26 -6.13 11.88
C LYS A 318 11.06 -5.16 11.88
N GLY A 319 10.39 -4.95 13.02
CA GLY A 319 9.29 -3.99 13.15
C GLY A 319 9.72 -2.53 13.03
N GLU A 320 10.92 -2.19 13.49
CA GLU A 320 11.45 -0.80 13.45
C GLU A 320 11.95 -0.36 12.06
N ARG A 321 12.12 -1.29 11.11
CA ARG A 321 12.53 -0.96 9.72
C ARG A 321 11.35 -0.78 8.76
N GLY A 322 10.12 -0.88 9.26
CA GLY A 322 8.88 -0.80 8.49
C GLY A 322 8.00 0.40 8.83
N HIS A 323 8.56 1.55 9.20
CA HIS A 323 7.81 2.81 9.17
C HIS A 323 8.76 4.00 9.23
N ASN A 324 8.90 4.71 8.11
CA ASN A 324 9.40 6.07 8.12
C ASN A 324 8.48 6.92 7.22
N PRO A 325 7.35 7.43 7.73
CA PRO A 325 6.58 8.46 7.05
C PRO A 325 6.96 9.82 7.65
N GLN A 326 7.85 10.55 6.97
CA GLN A 326 8.14 11.97 7.15
C GLN A 326 9.10 12.34 6.01
N THR A 327 8.82 13.23 5.07
CA THR A 327 8.10 14.52 5.14
C THR A 327 7.60 14.92 3.74
N ARG A 328 6.29 15.25 3.61
CA ARG A 328 5.84 16.27 2.66
C ARG A 328 5.47 17.48 3.51
N GLU A 329 6.44 18.38 3.67
CA GLU A 329 6.14 19.75 4.04
C GLU A 329 5.72 20.49 2.77
N THR A 330 4.61 21.19 2.95
CA THR A 330 3.95 22.14 2.06
C THR A 330 4.87 23.28 1.66
N ASP A 331 4.81 23.69 0.39
CA ASP A 331 5.10 25.07 -0.01
C ASP A 331 4.26 25.43 -1.24
N GLY A 332 3.63 26.61 -1.17
CA GLY A 332 3.32 27.50 -2.28
C GLY A 332 2.12 27.18 -3.16
#